data_AF-A0AAD3E670-F1
#
_entry.id   AF-A0AAD3E670-F1
#
_cell.length_a   1.000
_cell.length_b   1.000
_cell.length_c   1.000
_cell.angle_alpha   90.00
_cell.angle_beta   90.00
_cell.angle_gamma   90.00
#
_symmetry.space_group_name_H-M   'P 1'
#
loop_
_entity.id
_entity.type
_entity.pdbx_description
1 polymer ?
#
loop_
_entity_poly.entity_id
_entity_poly.type
_entity_poly.pdbx_seq_one_letter_code
_entity_poly.pdbx_strand_id
1 'polypeptide(L)'
;MAPKKDDKTVVPAADAAEPKAEAKPKAEKAPKKEKKAPAKKTEKKDAGADGEKAKKKVKVSKAETYKLYIYKVLKQVHPDTGISSKAMSIMTSLVNDLFDRIATEASKLSKYNKKPTVTSREIQTAVRLVLPGELAKHAVSEGTKAVTKFTSS
;
A
#
# COMPACT_ATOMS: atom_id res chain seq x y z
N MET A 1 -8.60 -63.63 -7.88
CA MET A 1 -8.70 -64.31 -9.19
C MET A 1 -8.79 -63.21 -10.25
N ALA A 2 -7.73 -63.00 -11.01
CA ALA A 2 -7.74 -62.22 -12.26
C ALA A 2 -8.12 -63.17 -13.43
N PRO A 3 -8.58 -62.64 -14.57
CA PRO A 3 -7.67 -62.27 -15.69
C PRO A 3 -8.07 -60.91 -16.32
N LYS A 4 -7.21 -59.98 -16.77
CA LYS A 4 -6.19 -59.91 -17.85
C LYS A 4 -6.72 -59.96 -19.31
N LYS A 5 -6.55 -58.81 -19.98
CA LYS A 5 -6.18 -58.51 -21.41
C LYS A 5 -7.31 -58.67 -22.45
N ASP A 6 -7.41 -57.89 -23.54
CA ASP A 6 -6.44 -57.36 -24.53
C ASP A 6 -6.87 -55.96 -25.07
N ASP A 7 -6.03 -54.92 -25.17
CA ASP A 7 -5.12 -54.50 -26.27
C ASP A 7 -5.61 -54.66 -27.73
N LYS A 8 -5.91 -53.52 -28.39
CA LYS A 8 -5.48 -53.23 -29.77
C LYS A 8 -5.55 -51.72 -30.10
N THR A 9 -4.36 -51.13 -30.18
CA THR A 9 -3.83 -50.10 -31.13
C THR A 9 -4.78 -49.60 -32.24
N VAL A 10 -4.77 -48.31 -32.63
CA VAL A 10 -3.87 -47.70 -33.65
C VAL A 10 -3.90 -46.14 -33.56
N VAL A 11 -2.72 -45.51 -33.55
CA VAL A 11 -2.39 -44.09 -33.89
C VAL A 11 -1.98 -44.01 -35.39
N PRO A 12 -1.62 -42.89 -36.08
CA PRO A 12 -1.41 -41.47 -35.70
C PRO A 12 -1.83 -40.42 -36.80
N ALA A 13 -1.50 -39.12 -36.56
CA ALA A 13 -1.09 -38.03 -37.50
C ALA A 13 -1.61 -36.67 -36.96
N ALA A 14 -0.83 -35.67 -36.51
CA ALA A 14 0.38 -34.98 -37.01
C ALA A 14 0.16 -34.18 -38.31
N ASP A 15 -0.02 -32.85 -38.18
CA ASP A 15 0.61 -31.74 -38.96
C ASP A 15 -0.01 -30.39 -38.46
N ALA A 16 0.68 -29.48 -37.76
CA ALA A 16 1.69 -28.49 -38.18
C ALA A 16 1.13 -27.33 -39.03
N ALA A 17 1.25 -26.07 -38.52
CA ALA A 17 1.66 -24.85 -39.24
C ALA A 17 1.35 -23.55 -38.45
N GLU A 18 2.38 -22.95 -37.85
CA GLU A 18 2.60 -21.48 -37.89
C GLU A 18 3.55 -21.19 -39.09
N PRO A 19 3.63 -19.98 -39.68
CA PRO A 19 4.63 -19.01 -39.17
C PRO A 19 4.39 -17.49 -39.44
N LYS A 20 5.05 -16.66 -38.59
CA LYS A 20 5.83 -15.40 -38.88
C LYS A 20 5.10 -14.14 -39.41
N ALA A 21 5.51 -12.88 -39.18
CA ALA A 21 6.67 -12.24 -38.53
C ALA A 21 6.50 -10.68 -38.46
N GLU A 22 7.31 -10.03 -37.59
CA GLU A 22 8.02 -8.72 -37.78
C GLU A 22 7.21 -7.40 -37.95
N ALA A 23 7.60 -6.19 -37.53
CA ALA A 23 8.78 -5.59 -36.90
C ALA A 23 8.44 -4.16 -36.36
N LYS A 24 9.23 -3.66 -35.40
CA LYS A 24 9.39 -2.20 -35.12
C LYS A 24 10.41 -1.60 -36.08
N PRO A 25 10.36 -0.27 -36.32
CA PRO A 25 11.57 0.50 -35.97
C PRO A 25 11.31 1.84 -35.29
N LYS A 26 12.35 2.28 -34.60
CA LYS A 26 12.57 3.52 -33.84
C LYS A 26 13.28 4.51 -34.78
N ALA A 27 12.93 5.80 -34.76
CA ALA A 27 13.76 6.85 -35.35
C ALA A 27 13.73 8.13 -34.51
N GLU A 28 14.93 8.68 -34.33
CA GLU A 28 15.37 9.80 -33.52
C GLU A 28 15.58 11.04 -34.40
N LYS A 29 15.84 12.20 -33.76
CA LYS A 29 16.45 13.47 -34.26
C LYS A 29 15.56 14.65 -34.68
N ALA A 30 15.54 15.65 -33.79
CA ALA A 30 15.67 17.10 -34.10
C ALA A 30 17.07 17.41 -34.71
N PRO A 31 17.44 18.60 -35.27
CA PRO A 31 17.33 19.97 -34.70
C PRO A 31 17.14 21.12 -35.75
N LYS A 32 16.83 22.39 -35.44
CA LYS A 32 17.68 23.56 -35.03
C LYS A 32 16.78 24.81 -35.28
N LYS A 33 16.57 25.79 -34.38
CA LYS A 33 17.43 26.85 -33.82
C LYS A 33 17.62 28.07 -34.75
N GLU A 34 17.00 29.22 -34.42
CA GLU A 34 17.45 30.60 -34.74
C GLU A 34 16.62 31.62 -33.91
N LYS A 35 17.16 32.20 -32.83
CA LYS A 35 17.90 33.49 -32.72
C LYS A 35 17.05 34.76 -32.92
N LYS A 36 16.76 35.49 -31.84
CA LYS A 36 17.31 36.85 -31.53
C LYS A 36 16.63 37.46 -30.28
N ALA A 37 17.44 37.91 -29.34
CA ALA A 37 17.15 38.99 -28.38
C ALA A 37 17.87 40.28 -28.88
N PRO A 38 17.90 41.44 -28.17
CA PRO A 38 17.22 41.88 -26.95
C PRO A 38 16.70 43.36 -27.01
N ALA A 39 16.24 43.87 -25.85
CA ALA A 39 16.28 45.26 -25.36
C ALA A 39 15.03 46.15 -25.50
N LYS A 40 14.42 46.51 -24.36
CA LYS A 40 14.50 47.87 -23.77
C LYS A 40 13.88 47.91 -22.36
N LYS A 41 14.53 48.67 -21.47
CA LYS A 41 14.18 48.96 -20.08
C LYS A 41 13.66 50.39 -20.04
N THR A 42 12.49 50.66 -19.46
CA THR A 42 12.08 51.98 -18.91
C THR A 42 10.88 51.82 -17.97
N GLU A 43 10.82 52.71 -16.99
CA GLU A 43 10.15 52.58 -15.69
C GLU A 43 8.73 53.18 -15.62
N LYS A 44 8.01 52.76 -14.56
CA LYS A 44 7.15 53.56 -13.64
C LYS A 44 5.62 53.63 -13.84
N LYS A 45 4.93 53.47 -12.68
CA LYS A 45 3.55 53.86 -12.28
C LYS A 45 2.40 53.01 -12.87
N ASP A 46 1.29 52.70 -12.21
CA ASP A 46 0.69 52.96 -10.89
C ASP A 46 -0.42 51.89 -10.66
N ALA A 47 -0.94 51.83 -9.44
CA ALA A 47 -2.15 51.15 -8.94
C ALA A 47 -3.03 50.28 -9.87
N GLY A 48 -3.39 49.09 -9.36
CA GLY A 48 -4.51 48.31 -9.87
C GLY A 48 -4.75 47.07 -9.00
N ALA A 49 -5.67 47.19 -8.05
CA ALA A 49 -6.22 46.06 -7.34
C ALA A 49 -6.94 45.12 -8.32
N ASP A 50 -6.57 43.84 -8.33
CA ASP A 50 -7.55 42.77 -8.53
C ASP A 50 -7.08 41.51 -7.84
N GLY A 51 -7.89 41.07 -6.88
CA GLY A 51 -7.65 39.89 -6.06
C GLY A 51 -7.86 38.63 -6.87
N GLU A 52 -6.85 38.20 -7.62
CA GLU A 52 -6.85 36.85 -8.17
C GLU A 52 -6.54 35.87 -7.03
N LYS A 53 -7.62 35.32 -6.47
CA LYS A 53 -7.60 34.20 -5.53
C LYS A 53 -6.76 33.08 -6.14
N ALA A 54 -5.47 33.07 -5.82
CA ALA A 54 -4.59 31.93 -5.99
C ALA A 54 -5.30 30.76 -5.31
N LYS A 55 -5.94 29.92 -6.11
CA LYS A 55 -6.50 28.64 -5.69
C LYS A 55 -5.33 27.86 -5.15
N LYS A 56 -5.08 28.01 -3.85
CA LYS A 56 -4.15 27.22 -3.06
C LYS A 56 -4.60 25.80 -3.31
N LYS A 57 -3.93 25.13 -4.26
CA LYS A 57 -4.02 23.69 -4.44
C LYS A 57 -3.70 23.15 -3.07
N VAL A 58 -4.75 22.83 -2.30
CA VAL A 58 -4.62 22.09 -1.07
C VAL A 58 -3.86 20.86 -1.51
N LYS A 59 -2.57 20.81 -1.19
CA LYS A 59 -1.80 19.59 -1.30
C LYS A 59 -2.60 18.66 -0.40
N VAL A 60 -3.43 17.80 -1.00
CA VAL A 60 -4.02 16.68 -0.30
C VAL A 60 -2.80 16.01 0.31
N SER A 61 -2.66 16.15 1.62
CA SER A 61 -1.60 15.50 2.37
C SER A 61 -1.68 14.05 1.94
N LYS A 62 -0.57 13.54 1.42
CA LYS A 62 -0.50 12.19 0.91
C LYS A 62 -0.96 11.30 2.05
N ALA A 63 -2.18 10.75 1.95
CA ALA A 63 -2.76 9.96 3.01
C ALA A 63 -1.72 8.92 3.39
N GLU A 64 -1.26 8.95 4.63
CA GLU A 64 -0.31 7.97 5.13
C GLU A 64 -0.99 6.62 4.97
N THR A 65 -0.56 5.86 3.96
CA THR A 65 -1.26 4.66 3.55
C THR A 65 -0.44 3.46 3.95
N TYR A 66 -1.07 2.47 4.58
CA TYR A 66 -0.44 1.20 4.96
C TYR A 66 -0.13 0.26 3.76
N LYS A 67 -0.27 0.75 2.52
CA LYS A 67 -0.09 0.00 1.26
C LYS A 67 1.19 -0.84 1.23
N LEU A 68 2.33 -0.21 1.52
CA LEU A 68 3.62 -0.89 1.48
C LEU A 68 3.70 -2.02 2.52
N TYR A 69 3.22 -1.77 3.74
CA TYR A 69 3.32 -2.72 4.84
C TYR A 69 2.39 -3.91 4.65
N ILE A 70 1.16 -3.66 4.21
CA ILE A 70 0.20 -4.72 3.89
C ILE A 70 0.75 -5.60 2.75
N TYR A 71 1.39 -5.00 1.73
CA TYR A 71 2.01 -5.79 0.67
C TYR A 71 3.20 -6.64 1.17
N LYS A 72 4.04 -6.09 2.06
CA LYS A 72 5.14 -6.84 2.70
C LYS A 72 4.61 -8.05 3.49
N VAL A 73 3.57 -7.84 4.31
CA VAL A 73 2.94 -8.93 5.07
C VAL A 73 2.30 -9.95 4.13
N LEU A 74 1.61 -9.52 3.08
CA LEU A 74 1.01 -10.42 2.08
C LEU A 74 2.06 -11.33 1.46
N LYS A 75 3.21 -10.79 1.03
CA LYS A 75 4.28 -11.60 0.42
C LYS A 75 4.99 -12.53 1.41
N GLN A 76 4.97 -12.22 2.70
CA GLN A 76 5.47 -13.11 3.74
C GLN A 76 4.56 -14.34 3.94
N VAL A 77 3.24 -14.19 3.79
CA VAL A 77 2.28 -15.29 3.97
C VAL A 77 1.92 -16.02 2.66
N HIS A 78 1.88 -15.30 1.54
CA HIS A 78 1.53 -15.80 0.21
C HIS A 78 2.39 -15.14 -0.88
N PRO A 79 3.58 -15.70 -1.19
CA PRO A 79 4.51 -15.13 -2.15
C PRO A 79 3.95 -14.96 -3.57
N ASP A 80 3.09 -15.86 -4.03
CA ASP A 80 2.59 -15.87 -5.42
C ASP A 80 1.23 -15.19 -5.59
N THR A 81 0.61 -14.70 -4.51
CA THR A 81 -0.70 -14.04 -4.56
C THR A 81 -0.55 -12.52 -4.71
N GLY A 82 -1.46 -11.89 -5.45
CA GLY A 82 -1.60 -10.44 -5.58
C GLY A 82 -2.86 -9.91 -4.88
N ILE A 83 -2.89 -8.61 -4.59
CA ILE A 83 -4.05 -7.93 -4.00
C ILE A 83 -4.53 -6.81 -4.94
N SER A 84 -5.85 -6.74 -5.17
CA SER A 84 -6.44 -5.70 -6.01
C SER A 84 -6.43 -4.33 -5.32
N SER A 85 -6.50 -3.23 -6.10
CA SER A 85 -6.52 -1.86 -5.55
C SER A 85 -7.72 -1.62 -4.60
N LYS A 86 -8.88 -2.21 -4.92
CA LYS A 86 -10.08 -2.13 -4.08
C LYS A 86 -9.88 -2.86 -2.75
N ALA A 87 -9.36 -4.09 -2.78
CA ALA A 87 -9.05 -4.86 -1.56
C ALA A 87 -7.98 -4.16 -0.72
N MET A 88 -6.97 -3.57 -1.37
CA MET A 88 -5.92 -2.79 -0.72
C MET A 88 -6.49 -1.56 0.03
N SER A 89 -7.51 -0.89 -0.53
CA SER A 89 -8.22 0.19 0.16
C SER A 89 -8.98 -0.32 1.38
N ILE A 90 -9.70 -1.44 1.25
CA ILE A 90 -10.44 -2.06 2.37
C ILE A 90 -9.49 -2.43 3.52
N MET A 91 -8.33 -3.04 3.20
CA MET A 91 -7.32 -3.39 4.20
C MET A 91 -6.75 -2.16 4.90
N THR A 92 -6.55 -1.05 4.19
CA THR A 92 -6.08 0.20 4.81
C THR A 92 -7.13 0.73 5.80
N SER A 93 -8.41 0.72 5.42
CA SER A 93 -9.50 1.12 6.31
C SER A 93 -9.64 0.21 7.53
N LEU A 94 -9.44 -1.11 7.36
CA LEU A 94 -9.46 -2.06 8.48
C LEU A 94 -8.36 -1.73 9.51
N VAL A 95 -7.15 -1.41 9.07
CA VAL A 95 -6.06 -1.03 9.97
C VAL A 95 -6.41 0.24 10.75
N ASN A 96 -6.99 1.24 10.09
CA ASN A 96 -7.43 2.48 10.75
C ASN A 96 -8.54 2.22 11.77
N ASP A 97 -9.58 1.45 11.42
CA ASP A 97 -10.68 1.13 12.35
C ASP A 97 -10.17 0.38 13.59
N LEU A 98 -9.27 -0.60 13.41
CA LEU A 98 -8.65 -1.30 14.54
C LEU A 98 -7.76 -0.39 15.37
N PHE A 99 -6.96 0.47 14.73
CA PHE A 99 -6.10 1.43 15.41
C PHE A 99 -6.92 2.40 16.27
N ASP A 100 -7.96 3.00 15.71
CA ASP A 100 -8.80 3.97 16.41
C ASP A 100 -9.54 3.31 17.59
N ARG A 101 -10.04 2.09 17.42
CA ARG A 101 -10.67 1.32 18.51
C ARG A 101 -9.70 1.05 19.65
N ILE A 102 -8.50 0.55 19.34
CA ILE A 102 -7.48 0.24 20.37
C ILE A 102 -6.99 1.52 21.05
N ALA A 103 -6.71 2.57 20.28
CA ALA A 103 -6.24 3.86 20.81
C ALA A 103 -7.30 4.50 21.73
N THR A 104 -8.57 4.42 21.35
CA THR A 104 -9.69 4.94 22.15
C THR A 104 -9.79 4.20 23.48
N GLU A 105 -9.76 2.87 23.47
CA GLU A 105 -9.82 2.06 24.70
C GLU A 105 -8.58 2.25 25.57
N ALA A 106 -7.40 2.33 24.98
CA ALA A 106 -6.16 2.60 25.71
C ALA A 106 -6.15 4.00 26.36
N SER A 107 -6.69 5.01 25.65
CA SER A 107 -6.87 6.36 26.20
C SER A 107 -7.82 6.37 27.39
N LYS A 108 -8.95 5.65 27.29
CA LYS A 108 -9.89 5.49 28.42
C LYS A 108 -9.22 4.83 29.62
N LEU A 109 -8.48 3.74 29.41
CA LEU A 109 -7.74 3.04 30.47
C LEU A 109 -6.71 3.95 31.17
N SER A 110 -5.95 4.74 30.40
CA SER A 110 -5.00 5.71 30.97
C SER A 110 -5.71 6.75 31.86
N LYS A 111 -6.88 7.24 31.41
CA LYS A 111 -7.71 8.19 32.16
C LYS A 111 -8.30 7.57 33.44
N TYR A 112 -8.78 6.33 33.40
CA TYR A 112 -9.27 5.62 34.59
C TYR A 112 -8.17 5.44 35.64
N ASN A 113 -6.96 5.13 35.18
CA ASN A 113 -5.79 5.01 36.05
C ASN A 113 -5.19 6.35 36.48
N LYS A 114 -5.78 7.49 36.07
CA LYS A 114 -5.30 8.86 36.32
C LYS A 114 -3.85 9.09 35.89
N LYS A 115 -3.41 8.41 34.83
CA LYS A 115 -2.07 8.56 34.26
C LYS A 115 -2.14 9.41 32.98
N PRO A 116 -1.21 10.35 32.78
CA PRO A 116 -1.15 11.16 31.56
C PRO A 116 -0.52 10.42 30.37
N THR A 117 0.17 9.30 30.64
CA THR A 117 0.94 8.56 29.63
C THR A 117 0.31 7.20 29.36
N VAL A 118 0.02 6.92 28.08
CA VAL A 118 -0.38 5.60 27.60
C VAL A 118 0.88 4.74 27.47
N THR A 119 0.96 3.64 28.21
CA THR A 119 2.08 2.69 28.17
C THR A 119 1.70 1.43 27.39
N SER A 120 2.68 0.54 27.17
CA SER A 120 2.44 -0.78 26.58
C SER A 120 1.40 -1.61 27.36
N ARG A 121 1.24 -1.36 28.67
CA ARG A 121 0.25 -2.03 29.51
C ARG A 121 -1.19 -1.64 29.16
N GLU A 122 -1.45 -0.34 28.93
CA GLU A 122 -2.78 0.12 28.50
C GLU A 122 -3.11 -0.42 27.11
N ILE A 123 -2.14 -0.43 26.18
CA ILE A 123 -2.32 -1.01 24.85
C ILE A 123 -2.64 -2.51 24.93
N GLN A 124 -1.87 -3.27 25.72
CA GLN A 124 -2.08 -4.71 25.88
C GLN A 124 -3.46 -5.04 26.47
N THR A 125 -3.94 -4.22 27.40
CA THR A 125 -5.27 -4.38 27.99
C THR A 125 -6.37 -3.99 27.01
N ALA A 126 -6.20 -2.88 26.29
CA ALA A 126 -7.11 -2.45 25.23
C ALA A 126 -7.27 -3.52 24.13
N VAL A 127 -6.17 -4.16 23.71
CA VAL A 127 -6.20 -5.26 22.72
C VAL A 127 -7.08 -6.42 23.20
N ARG A 128 -7.04 -6.77 24.49
CA ARG A 128 -7.89 -7.83 25.06
C ARG A 128 -9.37 -7.43 25.15
N LEU A 129 -9.68 -6.13 25.22
CA LEU A 129 -11.06 -5.63 25.23
C LEU A 129 -11.63 -5.54 23.80
N VAL A 130 -10.80 -5.17 22.82
CA VAL A 130 -11.24 -4.96 21.43
C VAL A 130 -11.34 -6.27 20.65
N LEU A 131 -10.41 -7.22 20.87
CA LEU A 131 -10.36 -8.47 20.11
C LEU A 131 -10.99 -9.64 20.89
N PRO A 132 -11.75 -10.53 20.23
CA PRO A 132 -12.37 -11.67 20.88
C PRO A 132 -11.41 -12.85 21.06
N GLY A 133 -11.61 -13.62 22.14
CA GLY A 133 -11.13 -15.00 22.30
C GLY A 133 -9.65 -15.24 21.95
N GLU A 134 -9.40 -16.14 21.02
CA GLU A 134 -8.04 -16.54 20.61
C GLU A 134 -7.28 -15.43 19.89
N LEU A 135 -7.96 -14.55 19.15
CA LEU A 135 -7.32 -13.43 18.45
C LEU A 135 -6.61 -12.50 19.43
N ALA A 136 -7.22 -12.23 20.58
CA ALA A 136 -6.59 -11.43 21.64
C ALA A 136 -5.31 -12.10 22.18
N LYS A 137 -5.32 -13.43 22.34
CA LYS A 137 -4.14 -14.17 22.84
C LYS A 137 -2.97 -14.05 21.86
N HIS A 138 -3.21 -14.27 20.58
CA HIS A 138 -2.18 -14.14 19.54
C HIS A 138 -1.68 -12.70 19.41
N ALA A 139 -2.58 -11.72 19.36
CA ALA A 139 -2.21 -10.31 19.26
C ALA A 139 -1.36 -9.84 20.44
N VAL A 140 -1.69 -10.26 21.66
CA VAL A 140 -0.89 -9.96 22.85
C VAL A 140 0.49 -10.63 22.78
N SER A 141 0.55 -11.89 22.37
CA SER A 141 1.83 -12.62 22.20
C SER A 141 2.74 -11.91 21.20
N GLU A 142 2.23 -11.54 20.02
CA GLU A 142 3.00 -10.82 19.00
C GLU A 142 3.43 -9.43 19.48
N GLY A 143 2.55 -8.70 20.19
CA GLY A 143 2.87 -7.41 20.78
C GLY A 143 3.99 -7.49 21.81
N THR A 144 3.95 -8.48 22.71
CA THR A 144 5.01 -8.68 23.71
C THR A 144 6.35 -9.03 23.06
N LYS A 145 6.37 -9.93 22.05
CA LYS A 145 7.59 -10.25 21.30
C LYS A 145 8.21 -9.00 20.66
N ALA A 146 7.39 -8.15 20.05
CA ALA A 146 7.86 -6.91 19.42
C ALA A 146 8.49 -5.95 20.43
N VAL A 147 7.86 -5.77 21.60
CA VAL A 147 8.40 -4.91 22.68
C VAL A 147 9.73 -5.46 23.19
N THR A 148 9.80 -6.76 23.47
CA THR A 148 11.05 -7.40 23.93
C THR A 148 12.17 -7.23 22.92
N LYS A 149 11.90 -7.47 21.64
CA LYS A 149 12.89 -7.27 20.57
C LYS A 149 13.38 -5.82 20.50
N PHE A 150 12.47 -4.86 20.62
CA PHE A 150 12.80 -3.44 20.60
C PHE A 150 13.67 -3.04 21.79
N THR A 151 13.39 -3.56 23.00
CA THR A 151 14.19 -3.26 24.20
C THR A 151 15.57 -3.90 24.21
N SER A 152 15.78 -4.96 23.42
CA SER A 152 17.07 -5.66 23.28
C SER A 152 17.89 -5.19 22.08
N SER A 153 17.36 -4.26 21.29
CA SER A 153 18.05 -3.63 20.15
C SER A 153 18.74 -2.35 20.61
#